data_AF-A0A965XT91-F1
#
_entry.id   AF-A0A965XT91-F1
#
_cell.length_a   1.000
_cell.length_b   1.000
_cell.length_c   1.000
_cell.angle_alpha   90.00
_cell.angle_beta   90.00
_cell.angle_gamma   90.00
#
_symmetry.space_group_name_H-M   'P 1'
#
loop_
_entity.id
_entity.type
_entity.pdbx_description
1 polymer ?
#
loop_
_entity_poly.entity_id
_entity_poly.type
_entity_poly.pdbx_seq_one_letter_code
_entity_poly.pdbx_strand_id
1 'polypeptide(L)'
;MGILQRVSDKARWGVEFFDTTGKEGGSIGARVIGTSMITLNQDLQDKACGTWTPLAESYFVAMKYYMQKKITEISGYSTNEPPCANAGDDPYLLDGKEIYCAKSFVLLITDGASTQDQAIPSAYKDYDGEKNAKLKFFHDDSIVPTFGSSGSSYLADLALYAKVTDLRSSTIGKNNLEGNQNIILYPVYAFGDNSYDSKAARALLKTTAMNGGFEDRNGNNKPDFDLPEEWDRDGDGIPDNYYEATDGYALEAQLARAINDILKRSASGTAVASTVTSEEGEGTALQAYFKPTLTNDDMTEEISWVGYVQSLWLDYYGNLREDTDQDLALDIGTDKIVKTYLEPGTGEVRARLYDVSADAPYPDTSDGSNSTFYTVPLEELRALWKGDERLRD
;
A
#
# COMPACT_ATOMS: atom_id res chain seq x y z
N MET A 1 25.02 -11.10 -8.42
CA MET A 1 23.68 -10.83 -8.98
C MET A 1 22.98 -9.91 -7.99
N GLY A 2 22.60 -8.70 -8.41
CA GLY A 2 21.96 -7.71 -7.54
C GLY A 2 20.49 -8.06 -7.27
N ILE A 3 19.84 -7.30 -6.37
CA ILE A 3 18.46 -7.58 -5.92
C ILE A 3 17.48 -7.59 -7.09
N LEU A 4 17.46 -6.53 -7.91
CA LEU A 4 16.50 -6.41 -9.01
C LEU A 4 16.61 -7.54 -10.04
N GLN A 5 17.81 -8.08 -10.27
CA GLN A 5 17.97 -9.24 -11.15
C GLN A 5 17.33 -10.52 -10.57
N ARG A 6 17.26 -10.67 -9.24
CA ARG A 6 16.63 -11.83 -8.57
C ARG A 6 15.11 -11.83 -8.70
N VAL A 7 14.51 -10.66 -8.92
CA VAL A 7 13.04 -10.48 -8.98
C VAL A 7 12.54 -9.90 -10.30
N SER A 8 13.39 -9.91 -11.32
CA SER A 8 13.09 -9.27 -12.60
C SER A 8 11.87 -9.86 -13.32
N ASP A 9 11.54 -11.11 -13.04
CA ASP A 9 10.40 -11.86 -13.58
C ASP A 9 9.16 -11.86 -12.66
N LYS A 10 9.29 -11.35 -11.42
CA LYS A 10 8.20 -11.33 -10.42
C LYS A 10 7.31 -10.10 -10.50
N ALA A 11 7.80 -9.02 -11.10
CA ALA A 11 7.05 -7.77 -11.28
C ALA A 11 7.49 -7.08 -12.57
N ARG A 12 6.67 -6.14 -13.06
CA ARG A 12 7.07 -5.22 -14.13
C ARG A 12 7.75 -4.01 -13.51
N TRP A 13 8.94 -3.69 -13.98
CA TRP A 13 9.76 -2.63 -13.42
C TRP A 13 9.86 -1.44 -14.37
N GLY A 14 9.89 -0.25 -13.79
CA GLY A 14 10.31 1.00 -14.41
C GLY A 14 11.19 1.75 -13.42
N VAL A 15 11.86 2.83 -13.84
CA VAL A 15 12.61 3.68 -12.91
C VAL A 15 12.41 5.14 -13.23
N GLU A 16 12.29 5.92 -12.17
CA GLU A 16 12.29 7.37 -12.19
C GLU A 16 13.52 7.87 -11.45
N PHE A 17 14.09 8.97 -11.94
CA PHE A 17 15.13 9.69 -11.21
C PHE A 17 14.69 11.11 -10.94
N PHE A 18 15.07 11.67 -9.80
CA PHE A 18 14.97 13.10 -9.56
C PHE A 18 15.64 13.88 -10.68
N ASP A 19 15.01 14.98 -11.11
CA ASP A 19 15.56 15.85 -12.13
C ASP A 19 16.75 16.62 -11.52
N THR A 20 17.92 16.45 -12.14
CA THR A 20 19.18 17.07 -11.72
C THR A 20 19.60 18.21 -12.65
N THR A 21 18.73 18.61 -13.57
CA THR A 21 18.99 19.57 -14.65
C THR A 21 18.39 20.95 -14.40
N GLY A 22 17.87 21.19 -13.19
CA GLY A 22 17.26 22.46 -12.80
C GLY A 22 15.80 22.61 -13.26
N LYS A 23 15.14 21.49 -13.53
CA LYS A 23 13.68 21.43 -13.73
C LYS A 23 13.02 20.83 -12.48
N GLU A 24 11.72 21.04 -12.38
CA GLU A 24 10.92 20.56 -11.25
C GLU A 24 10.64 19.05 -11.37
N GLY A 25 10.60 18.36 -10.22
CA GLY A 25 10.25 16.94 -10.10
C GLY A 25 11.29 15.94 -10.57
N GLY A 26 10.81 14.87 -11.21
CA GLY A 26 11.59 13.72 -11.65
C GLY A 26 11.30 13.35 -13.10
N SER A 27 12.12 12.44 -13.66
CA SER A 27 12.04 12.03 -15.05
C SER A 27 12.04 10.52 -15.20
N ILE A 28 10.94 10.02 -15.78
CA ILE A 28 10.79 8.61 -16.17
C ILE A 28 11.44 8.36 -17.55
N GLY A 29 11.36 9.34 -18.47
CA GLY A 29 11.95 9.23 -19.81
C GLY A 29 11.49 7.96 -20.55
N ALA A 30 12.43 7.17 -21.08
CA ALA A 30 12.15 5.90 -21.77
C ALA A 30 12.12 4.67 -20.83
N ARG A 31 12.15 4.88 -19.51
CA ARG A 31 12.30 3.85 -18.48
C ARG A 31 10.95 3.41 -17.91
N VAL A 32 9.99 3.30 -18.80
CA VAL A 32 8.60 2.95 -18.49
C VAL A 32 8.49 1.53 -17.94
N ILE A 33 7.39 1.25 -17.26
CA ILE A 33 7.13 -0.08 -16.68
C ILE A 33 7.09 -1.14 -17.78
N GLY A 34 7.97 -2.13 -17.70
CA GLY A 34 8.16 -3.16 -18.73
C GLY A 34 9.44 -2.99 -19.55
N THR A 35 10.27 -1.98 -19.23
CA THR A 35 11.64 -1.87 -19.76
C THR A 35 12.48 -3.06 -19.33
N SER A 36 13.38 -3.54 -20.21
CA SER A 36 14.22 -4.70 -19.89
C SER A 36 15.11 -4.43 -18.67
N MET A 37 15.29 -5.46 -17.82
CA MET A 37 16.14 -5.34 -16.62
C MET A 37 17.60 -5.00 -16.95
N ILE A 38 18.08 -5.40 -18.14
CA ILE A 38 19.42 -5.04 -18.62
C ILE A 38 19.53 -3.51 -18.78
N THR A 39 18.56 -2.91 -19.47
CA THR A 39 18.50 -1.45 -19.68
C THR A 39 18.35 -0.70 -18.36
N LEU A 40 17.42 -1.13 -17.51
CA LEU A 40 17.21 -0.51 -16.20
C LEU A 40 18.48 -0.55 -15.33
N ASN A 41 19.17 -1.69 -15.30
CA ASN A 41 20.42 -1.82 -14.53
C ASN A 41 21.53 -0.92 -15.08
N GLN A 42 21.63 -0.76 -16.40
CA GLN A 42 22.59 0.17 -17.00
C GLN A 42 22.27 1.61 -16.61
N ASP A 43 21.00 2.03 -16.71
CA ASP A 43 20.56 3.36 -16.31
C ASP A 43 20.81 3.66 -14.82
N LEU A 44 20.59 2.68 -13.95
CA LEU A 44 20.90 2.78 -12.52
C LEU A 44 22.40 2.94 -12.26
N GLN A 45 23.25 2.22 -12.99
CA GLN A 45 24.71 2.30 -12.84
C GLN A 45 25.29 3.62 -13.35
N ASP A 46 24.68 4.18 -14.41
CA ASP A 46 25.16 5.39 -15.06
C ASP A 46 24.60 6.69 -14.42
N LYS A 47 23.59 6.59 -13.55
CA LYS A 47 22.98 7.77 -12.90
C LYS A 47 23.91 8.32 -11.80
N ALA A 48 24.33 9.56 -11.98
CA ALA A 48 24.98 10.35 -10.94
C ALA A 48 23.97 10.96 -9.96
N CYS A 49 24.36 11.10 -8.69
CA CYS A 49 23.59 11.82 -7.69
C CYS A 49 23.55 13.33 -8.00
N GLY A 50 22.41 13.95 -7.71
CA GLY A 50 22.20 15.40 -7.80
C GLY A 50 22.25 16.07 -6.43
N THR A 51 22.02 17.39 -6.43
CA THR A 51 22.11 18.21 -5.21
C THR A 51 20.77 18.36 -4.48
N TRP A 52 19.65 18.37 -5.20
CA TRP A 52 18.32 18.64 -4.64
C TRP A 52 17.46 17.39 -4.58
N THR A 53 16.49 17.42 -3.67
CA THR A 53 15.62 16.30 -3.32
C THR A 53 14.15 16.72 -3.43
N PRO A 54 13.64 16.93 -4.67
CA PRO A 54 12.27 17.39 -4.92
C PRO A 54 11.28 16.23 -4.75
N LEU A 55 11.09 15.78 -3.50
CA LEU A 55 10.39 14.55 -3.16
C LEU A 55 8.92 14.52 -3.62
N ALA A 56 8.13 15.54 -3.28
CA ALA A 56 6.72 15.62 -3.65
C ALA A 56 6.54 15.83 -5.17
N GLU A 57 7.36 16.69 -5.77
CA GLU A 57 7.31 16.94 -7.22
C GLU A 57 7.67 15.70 -8.04
N SER A 58 8.65 14.89 -7.59
CA SER A 58 9.01 13.64 -8.27
C SER A 58 7.90 12.61 -8.12
N TYR A 59 7.38 12.43 -6.91
CA TYR A 59 6.23 11.54 -6.73
C TYR A 59 4.97 12.02 -7.49
N PHE A 60 4.84 13.32 -7.73
CA PHE A 60 3.79 13.88 -8.59
C PHE A 60 3.95 13.45 -10.05
N VAL A 61 5.19 13.38 -10.57
CA VAL A 61 5.48 12.81 -11.90
C VAL A 61 5.10 11.33 -11.94
N ALA A 62 5.50 10.55 -10.94
CA ALA A 62 5.10 9.13 -10.83
C ALA A 62 3.57 8.96 -10.80
N MET A 63 2.86 9.76 -10.00
CA MET A 63 1.40 9.73 -9.94
C MET A 63 0.78 10.05 -11.30
N LYS A 64 1.26 11.10 -11.97
CA LYS A 64 0.81 11.48 -13.32
C LYS A 64 1.10 10.41 -14.36
N TYR A 65 2.16 9.62 -14.16
CA TYR A 65 2.51 8.51 -15.04
C TYR A 65 1.49 7.39 -14.94
N TYR A 66 1.09 7.01 -13.72
CA TYR A 66 -0.01 6.07 -13.55
C TYR A 66 -1.34 6.63 -14.08
N MET A 67 -1.61 7.93 -13.92
CA MET A 67 -2.77 8.59 -14.55
C MET A 67 -2.69 8.65 -16.08
N GLN A 68 -1.49 8.48 -16.65
CA GLN A 68 -1.15 8.71 -18.05
C GLN A 68 -1.59 10.09 -18.56
N LYS A 69 -1.26 11.13 -17.78
CA LYS A 69 -1.54 12.53 -18.12
C LYS A 69 -0.28 13.38 -18.04
N LYS A 70 -0.10 14.25 -19.02
CA LYS A 70 0.95 15.29 -19.00
C LYS A 70 0.73 16.27 -17.86
N ILE A 71 1.83 16.81 -17.34
CA ILE A 71 1.79 17.94 -16.41
C ILE A 71 1.75 19.23 -17.22
N THR A 72 0.61 19.93 -17.18
CA THR A 72 0.39 21.19 -17.93
C THR A 72 -0.10 22.33 -17.06
N GLU A 73 -0.51 22.01 -15.83
CA GLU A 73 -1.03 22.91 -14.83
C GLU A 73 0.05 23.71 -14.10
N ILE A 74 1.31 23.27 -14.17
CA ILE A 74 2.45 23.92 -13.50
C ILE A 74 3.64 24.02 -14.44
N SER A 75 4.25 25.20 -14.49
CA SER A 75 5.49 25.46 -15.22
C SER A 75 6.71 24.97 -14.44
N GLY A 76 7.76 24.54 -15.16
CA GLY A 76 9.04 24.16 -14.56
C GLY A 76 9.37 22.68 -14.69
N TYR A 77 8.34 21.83 -14.81
CA TYR A 77 8.49 20.45 -15.26
C TYR A 77 9.00 20.39 -16.69
N SER A 78 9.70 19.30 -17.04
CA SER A 78 10.16 19.16 -18.41
C SER A 78 8.99 19.02 -19.38
N THR A 79 9.13 19.62 -20.56
CA THR A 79 8.17 19.43 -21.64
C THR A 79 8.20 17.94 -22.03
N ASN A 80 7.09 17.22 -21.78
CA ASN A 80 6.85 15.79 -22.00
C ASN A 80 6.95 14.85 -20.76
N GLU A 81 6.97 15.37 -19.54
CA GLU A 81 6.73 14.52 -18.34
C GLU A 81 5.24 14.37 -18.00
N PRO A 82 4.80 13.16 -17.61
CA PRO A 82 5.40 11.84 -17.85
C PRO A 82 5.14 11.31 -19.28
N PRO A 83 5.86 10.26 -19.75
CA PRO A 83 5.57 9.61 -21.04
C PRO A 83 4.16 9.02 -21.02
N CYS A 84 3.32 9.48 -21.94
CA CYS A 84 1.93 9.03 -22.06
C CYS A 84 1.41 9.17 -23.50
N ALA A 85 2.32 9.21 -24.48
CA ALA A 85 1.99 9.48 -25.87
C ALA A 85 1.67 8.20 -26.66
N ASN A 86 2.32 7.10 -26.29
CA ASN A 86 2.19 5.81 -26.95
C ASN A 86 1.54 4.78 -26.03
N ALA A 87 1.02 3.70 -26.62
CA ALA A 87 0.41 2.61 -25.88
C ALA A 87 1.42 1.92 -24.93
N GLY A 88 2.68 1.77 -25.37
CA GLY A 88 3.75 1.17 -24.56
C GLY A 88 4.22 2.02 -23.39
N ASP A 89 3.78 3.28 -23.29
CA ASP A 89 4.07 4.13 -22.14
C ASP A 89 3.13 3.81 -20.97
N ASP A 90 1.96 3.23 -21.25
CA ASP A 90 0.88 3.02 -20.28
C ASP A 90 1.19 1.83 -19.35
N PRO A 91 1.37 2.06 -18.04
CA PRO A 91 1.69 0.97 -17.11
C PRO A 91 0.56 -0.06 -17.02
N TYR A 92 -0.68 0.36 -17.29
CA TYR A 92 -1.86 -0.51 -17.29
C TYR A 92 -2.16 -1.14 -18.66
N LEU A 93 -1.24 -1.06 -19.61
CA LEU A 93 -1.34 -1.79 -20.87
C LEU A 93 -0.25 -2.87 -20.95
N LEU A 94 -0.66 -4.10 -21.22
CA LEU A 94 0.22 -5.25 -21.43
C LEU A 94 -0.24 -5.99 -22.69
N ASP A 95 0.67 -6.15 -23.66
CA ASP A 95 0.39 -6.83 -24.94
C ASP A 95 -0.87 -6.31 -25.67
N GLY A 96 -1.11 -5.00 -25.57
CA GLY A 96 -2.26 -4.33 -26.19
C GLY A 96 -3.59 -4.54 -25.45
N LYS A 97 -3.57 -5.14 -24.26
CA LYS A 97 -4.74 -5.31 -23.40
C LYS A 97 -4.61 -4.47 -22.14
N GLU A 98 -5.71 -3.82 -21.78
CA GLU A 98 -5.80 -3.12 -20.51
C GLU A 98 -5.86 -4.14 -19.38
N ILE A 99 -4.98 -3.96 -18.39
CA ILE A 99 -4.98 -4.75 -17.16
C ILE A 99 -5.71 -3.95 -16.09
N TYR A 100 -6.89 -4.44 -15.72
CA TYR A 100 -7.65 -3.94 -14.58
C TYR A 100 -7.32 -4.79 -13.34
N CYS A 101 -7.41 -4.21 -12.14
CA CYS A 101 -7.01 -4.81 -10.85
C CYS A 101 -5.50 -5.04 -10.63
N ALA A 102 -4.61 -4.48 -11.46
CA ALA A 102 -3.18 -4.49 -11.16
C ALA A 102 -2.88 -3.53 -9.99
N LYS A 103 -2.22 -4.04 -8.94
CA LYS A 103 -1.71 -3.20 -7.85
C LYS A 103 -0.47 -2.44 -8.30
N SER A 104 -0.46 -1.14 -8.01
CA SER A 104 0.62 -0.23 -8.41
C SER A 104 1.42 0.23 -7.20
N PHE A 105 2.73 0.27 -7.36
CA PHE A 105 3.66 0.56 -6.28
C PHE A 105 4.69 1.59 -6.71
N VAL A 106 5.17 2.38 -5.76
CA VAL A 106 6.36 3.22 -5.93
C VAL A 106 7.29 2.92 -4.76
N LEU A 107 8.53 2.54 -5.07
CA LEU A 107 9.60 2.41 -4.10
C LEU A 107 10.48 3.66 -4.20
N LEU A 108 10.36 4.57 -3.24
CA LEU A 108 11.09 5.83 -3.20
C LEU A 108 12.33 5.66 -2.35
N ILE A 109 13.52 5.82 -2.96
CA ILE A 109 14.81 5.72 -2.25
C ILE A 109 15.41 7.13 -2.17
N THR A 110 15.74 7.59 -0.97
CA THR A 110 16.33 8.92 -0.75
C THR A 110 17.26 8.92 0.46
N ASP A 111 18.30 9.75 0.44
CA ASP A 111 19.24 9.97 1.55
C ASP A 111 19.04 11.33 2.25
N GLY A 112 18.30 12.24 1.63
CA GLY A 112 18.15 13.61 2.08
C GLY A 112 16.71 14.01 2.45
N ALA A 113 16.61 15.11 3.19
CA ALA A 113 15.37 15.83 3.43
C ALA A 113 14.86 16.51 2.15
N SER A 114 13.55 16.78 2.09
CA SER A 114 12.93 17.53 0.99
C SER A 114 13.63 18.88 0.77
N THR A 115 13.99 19.17 -0.48
CA THR A 115 14.54 20.46 -0.93
C THR A 115 14.08 20.76 -2.36
N GLN A 116 13.89 22.05 -2.69
CA GLN A 116 13.31 22.49 -3.97
C GLN A 116 12.01 21.74 -4.31
N ASP A 117 11.04 21.78 -3.40
CA ASP A 117 9.88 20.86 -3.45
C ASP A 117 8.57 21.63 -3.25
N GLN A 118 8.29 22.59 -4.14
CA GLN A 118 7.17 23.52 -4.03
C GLN A 118 6.19 23.44 -5.20
N ALA A 119 6.59 22.86 -6.32
CA ALA A 119 5.92 22.96 -7.61
C ALA A 119 4.86 21.87 -7.84
N ILE A 120 3.99 21.60 -6.86
CA ILE A 120 2.79 20.76 -7.07
C ILE A 120 1.50 21.59 -6.93
N PRO A 121 0.35 21.16 -7.52
CA PRO A 121 -0.89 21.91 -7.41
C PRO A 121 -1.35 22.08 -5.96
N SER A 122 -1.94 23.23 -5.63
CA SER A 122 -2.33 23.56 -4.25
C SER A 122 -3.29 22.56 -3.63
N ALA A 123 -4.11 21.88 -4.44
CA ALA A 123 -5.05 20.86 -4.00
C ALA A 123 -4.38 19.64 -3.35
N TYR A 124 -3.09 19.40 -3.61
CA TYR A 124 -2.35 18.26 -3.08
C TYR A 124 -1.40 18.62 -1.93
N LYS A 125 -1.23 19.91 -1.62
CA LYS A 125 -0.27 20.40 -0.62
C LYS A 125 -0.74 20.23 0.83
N ASP A 126 -2.01 19.87 1.01
CA ASP A 126 -2.72 19.77 2.29
C ASP A 126 -4.03 19.01 2.06
N TYR A 127 -3.89 17.76 1.60
CA TYR A 127 -5.03 16.96 1.18
C TYR A 127 -5.83 16.47 2.38
N ASP A 128 -5.15 16.11 3.48
CA ASP A 128 -5.84 15.66 4.70
C ASP A 128 -6.37 16.81 5.58
N GLY A 129 -5.91 18.05 5.36
CA GLY A 129 -6.29 19.20 6.16
C GLY A 129 -5.69 19.20 7.57
N GLU A 130 -4.77 18.27 7.85
CA GLU A 130 -4.17 18.01 9.16
C GLU A 130 -2.67 18.39 9.20
N LYS A 131 -2.15 19.08 8.17
CA LYS A 131 -0.78 19.58 7.89
C LYS A 131 0.40 19.12 8.75
N ASN A 132 0.28 19.19 10.07
CA ASN A 132 1.37 19.11 11.03
C ASN A 132 1.21 18.03 12.09
N ALA A 133 0.02 17.43 12.27
CA ALA A 133 -0.21 16.49 13.38
C ALA A 133 0.68 15.25 13.27
N LYS A 134 0.67 14.61 12.09
CA LYS A 134 1.45 13.39 11.81
C LYS A 134 2.95 13.66 11.68
N LEU A 135 3.34 14.76 11.03
CA LEU A 135 4.74 15.17 10.97
C LEU A 135 5.34 15.39 12.35
N LYS A 136 4.58 16.01 13.26
CA LYS A 136 5.01 16.23 14.64
C LYS A 136 5.14 14.92 15.40
N PHE A 137 4.23 13.97 15.17
CA PHE A 137 4.26 12.65 15.81
C PHE A 137 5.55 11.89 15.50
N PHE A 138 5.99 11.89 14.23
CA PHE A 138 7.18 11.15 13.80
C PHE A 138 8.51 11.93 13.93
N HIS A 139 8.48 13.18 14.36
CA HIS A 139 9.71 13.93 14.62
C HIS A 139 10.21 13.65 16.04
N ASP A 140 11.46 13.21 16.18
CA ASP A 140 12.06 12.83 17.48
C ASP A 140 11.88 13.90 18.57
N ASP A 141 11.97 15.17 18.20
CA ASP A 141 11.85 16.29 19.14
C ASP A 141 10.39 16.75 19.37
N SER A 142 9.40 16.01 18.83
CA SER A 142 7.96 16.30 18.91
C SER A 142 7.60 17.74 18.47
N ILE A 143 8.32 18.25 17.47
CA ILE A 143 8.09 19.55 16.84
C ILE A 143 7.62 19.36 15.41
N VAL A 144 7.00 20.39 14.83
CA VAL A 144 6.75 20.40 13.39
C VAL A 144 8.10 20.61 12.69
N PRO A 145 8.60 19.66 11.90
CA PRO A 145 9.85 19.83 11.17
C PRO A 145 9.74 20.98 10.18
N THR A 146 10.86 21.66 9.98
CA THR A 146 11.02 22.66 8.92
C THR A 146 12.00 22.14 7.89
N PHE A 147 11.82 22.54 6.64
CA PHE A 147 12.64 22.06 5.53
C PHE A 147 13.42 23.23 4.93
N GLY A 148 14.73 23.06 4.82
CA GLY A 148 15.62 24.05 4.21
C GLY A 148 15.44 24.14 2.69
N SER A 149 16.05 25.16 2.07
CA SER A 149 16.19 25.25 0.60
C SER A 149 14.88 25.06 -0.18
N SER A 150 13.80 25.69 0.27
CA SER A 150 12.46 25.55 -0.32
C SER A 150 11.91 24.12 -0.30
N GLY A 151 12.29 23.30 0.67
CA GLY A 151 11.68 21.99 0.91
C GLY A 151 10.26 22.10 1.46
N SER A 152 9.52 21.00 1.44
CA SER A 152 8.16 20.91 1.94
C SER A 152 7.85 19.53 2.54
N SER A 153 6.66 19.43 3.13
CA SER A 153 6.09 18.15 3.56
C SER A 153 5.05 17.58 2.59
N TYR A 154 4.92 18.16 1.39
CA TYR A 154 3.78 17.89 0.51
C TYR A 154 3.74 16.45 -0.01
N LEU A 155 4.86 15.72 0.05
CA LEU A 155 4.92 14.31 -0.32
C LEU A 155 3.91 13.47 0.48
N ALA A 156 3.74 13.75 1.78
CA ALA A 156 2.86 12.97 2.64
C ALA A 156 1.38 13.10 2.26
N ASP A 157 0.94 14.30 1.92
CA ASP A 157 -0.43 14.58 1.46
C ASP A 157 -0.69 13.99 0.07
N LEU A 158 0.28 14.15 -0.82
CA LEU A 158 0.20 13.60 -2.18
C LEU A 158 0.16 12.06 -2.15
N ALA A 159 0.89 11.43 -1.23
CA ALA A 159 0.85 10.00 -0.98
C ALA A 159 -0.55 9.54 -0.55
N LEU A 160 -1.20 10.26 0.37
CA LEU A 160 -2.57 9.96 0.76
C LEU A 160 -3.54 10.04 -0.43
N TYR A 161 -3.46 11.14 -1.20
CA TYR A 161 -4.31 11.32 -2.38
C TYR A 161 -4.15 10.16 -3.37
N ALA A 162 -2.91 9.80 -3.70
CA ALA A 162 -2.60 8.72 -4.62
C ALA A 162 -3.03 7.33 -4.11
N LYS A 163 -3.10 7.14 -2.79
CA LYS A 163 -3.53 5.89 -2.14
C LYS A 163 -5.05 5.70 -2.13
N VAL A 164 -5.82 6.77 -1.95
CA VAL A 164 -7.29 6.66 -1.78
C VAL A 164 -8.07 7.00 -3.04
N THR A 165 -7.41 7.57 -4.04
CA THR A 165 -8.06 8.02 -5.28
C THR A 165 -7.84 7.02 -6.40
N ASP A 166 -8.91 6.72 -7.15
CA ASP A 166 -8.78 6.04 -8.44
C ASP A 166 -8.22 7.00 -9.51
N LEU A 167 -6.93 6.81 -9.81
CA LEU A 167 -6.17 7.61 -10.76
C LEU A 167 -6.53 7.32 -12.22
N ARG A 168 -7.31 6.26 -12.50
CA ARG A 168 -7.81 5.88 -13.82
C ARG A 168 -9.34 5.85 -13.87
N SER A 169 -9.95 6.78 -13.14
CA SER A 169 -11.37 7.11 -13.28
C SER A 169 -11.66 7.98 -14.50
N SER A 170 -12.93 8.02 -14.91
CA SER A 170 -13.47 8.84 -16.01
C SER A 170 -13.15 10.34 -15.94
N THR A 171 -12.84 10.89 -14.76
CA THR A 171 -12.59 12.32 -14.55
C THR A 171 -11.11 12.64 -14.28
N ILE A 172 -10.36 11.69 -13.72
CA ILE A 172 -8.99 11.93 -13.22
C ILE A 172 -7.94 11.45 -14.22
N GLY A 173 -8.06 10.23 -14.72
CA GLY A 173 -7.05 9.60 -15.59
C GLY A 173 -7.27 9.79 -17.08
N LYS A 174 -6.48 9.08 -17.88
CA LYS A 174 -6.57 9.02 -19.35
C LYS A 174 -7.86 8.35 -19.85
N ASN A 175 -8.30 7.29 -19.19
CA ASN A 175 -9.49 6.50 -19.50
C ASN A 175 -10.10 5.99 -18.18
N ASN A 176 -11.30 5.40 -18.25
CA ASN A 176 -12.01 4.80 -17.12
C ASN A 176 -11.73 3.28 -17.09
N LEU A 177 -10.67 2.88 -16.40
CA LEU A 177 -10.36 1.47 -16.19
C LEU A 177 -11.33 0.86 -15.15
N GLU A 178 -11.49 -0.45 -15.20
CA GLU A 178 -12.28 -1.15 -14.20
C GLU A 178 -11.51 -1.26 -12.87
N GLY A 179 -12.21 -1.08 -11.76
CA GLY A 179 -11.62 -1.08 -10.43
C GLY A 179 -10.94 0.24 -10.06
N ASN A 180 -10.17 0.22 -8.98
CA ASN A 180 -9.47 1.40 -8.46
C ASN A 180 -7.98 1.29 -8.78
N GLN A 181 -7.44 2.27 -9.51
CA GLN A 181 -6.02 2.37 -9.79
C GLN A 181 -5.38 3.38 -8.85
N ASN A 182 -5.02 2.92 -7.65
CA ASN A 182 -4.27 3.70 -6.67
C ASN A 182 -2.80 3.26 -6.59
N ILE A 183 -1.98 4.03 -5.88
CA ILE A 183 -0.55 3.74 -5.70
C ILE A 183 -0.27 3.49 -4.23
N ILE A 184 0.51 2.45 -3.94
CA ILE A 184 1.06 2.20 -2.61
C ILE A 184 2.54 2.64 -2.61
N LEU A 185 2.88 3.58 -1.73
CA LEU A 185 4.22 4.16 -1.65
C LEU A 185 5.05 3.50 -0.55
N TYR A 186 6.30 3.15 -0.87
CA TYR A 186 7.29 2.57 0.02
C TYR A 186 8.52 3.48 0.10
N PRO A 187 8.64 4.30 1.16
CA PRO A 187 9.84 5.09 1.39
C PRO A 187 10.97 4.27 1.99
N VAL A 188 12.16 4.35 1.39
CA VAL A 188 13.41 3.80 1.89
C VAL A 188 14.37 4.94 2.17
N TYR A 189 14.62 5.20 3.44
CA TYR A 189 15.57 6.23 3.88
C TYR A 189 16.97 5.64 4.01
N ALA A 190 17.94 6.20 3.29
CA ALA A 190 19.29 5.68 3.23
C ALA A 190 20.29 6.65 3.87
N PHE A 191 21.29 6.13 4.58
CA PHE A 191 22.44 6.88 5.09
C PHE A 191 22.10 8.06 6.01
N GLY A 192 20.92 8.04 6.64
CA GLY A 192 20.49 9.06 7.58
C GLY A 192 21.37 9.13 8.83
N ASP A 193 21.54 10.34 9.36
CA ASP A 193 22.29 10.60 10.60
C ASP A 193 21.40 11.25 11.69
N ASN A 194 22.00 11.74 12.78
CA ASN A 194 21.24 12.40 13.86
C ASN A 194 21.13 13.92 13.70
N SER A 195 21.42 14.46 12.51
CA SER A 195 21.22 15.88 12.22
C SER A 195 19.74 16.25 12.21
N TYR A 196 19.45 17.54 12.33
CA TYR A 196 18.09 18.06 12.25
C TYR A 196 17.42 17.70 10.91
N ASP A 197 18.15 17.85 9.80
CA ASP A 197 17.62 17.57 8.47
C ASP A 197 17.28 16.08 8.31
N SER A 198 18.13 15.17 8.82
CA SER A 198 17.83 13.74 8.82
C SER A 198 16.61 13.38 9.67
N LYS A 199 16.42 14.04 10.83
CA LYS A 199 15.20 13.87 11.64
C LYS A 199 13.95 14.39 10.92
N ALA A 200 14.05 15.53 10.24
CA ALA A 200 12.97 16.07 9.43
C ALA A 200 12.64 15.14 8.24
N ALA A 201 13.67 14.57 7.60
CA ALA A 201 13.51 13.57 6.54
C ALA A 201 12.78 12.31 7.06
N ARG A 202 13.23 11.73 8.18
CA ARG A 202 12.55 10.59 8.82
C ARG A 202 11.08 10.89 9.11
N ALA A 203 10.80 12.04 9.72
CA ALA A 203 9.44 12.43 10.06
C ALA A 203 8.54 12.52 8.81
N LEU A 204 9.04 13.16 7.75
CA LEU A 204 8.36 13.24 6.46
C LEU A 204 8.13 11.86 5.84
N LEU A 205 9.16 11.02 5.76
CA LEU A 205 9.08 9.73 5.09
C LEU A 205 8.23 8.71 5.88
N LYS A 206 8.24 8.74 7.21
CA LYS A 206 7.31 7.94 8.03
C LYS A 206 5.87 8.43 7.86
N THR A 207 5.64 9.74 7.89
CA THR A 207 4.29 10.29 7.63
C THR A 207 3.81 9.92 6.23
N THR A 208 4.71 9.95 5.25
CA THR A 208 4.46 9.53 3.87
C THR A 208 4.12 8.04 3.79
N ALA A 209 4.84 7.19 4.51
CA ALA A 209 4.58 5.76 4.56
C ALA A 209 3.19 5.48 5.16
N MET A 210 2.89 6.06 6.32
CA MET A 210 1.57 5.98 6.97
C MET A 210 0.44 6.40 6.00
N ASN A 211 0.56 7.57 5.37
CA ASN A 211 -0.45 8.07 4.44
C ASN A 211 -0.52 7.29 3.12
N GLY A 212 0.61 6.78 2.63
CA GLY A 212 0.76 6.19 1.31
C GLY A 212 0.62 4.67 1.25
N GLY A 213 0.54 3.98 2.39
CA GLY A 213 0.50 2.52 2.41
C GLY A 213 -0.31 1.87 3.52
N PHE A 214 -1.14 2.62 4.24
CA PHE A 214 -2.09 2.06 5.19
C PHE A 214 -3.09 1.09 4.53
N GLU A 215 -3.57 0.14 5.33
CA GLU A 215 -4.74 -0.68 5.03
C GLU A 215 -5.95 -0.10 5.76
N ASP A 216 -6.89 0.46 5.01
CA ASP A 216 -8.12 1.03 5.56
C ASP A 216 -9.00 -0.10 6.15
N ARG A 217 -9.05 -0.17 7.48
CA ARG A 217 -9.79 -1.19 8.21
C ARG A 217 -11.19 -0.71 8.60
N ASN A 218 -11.46 0.59 8.60
CA ASN A 218 -12.76 1.13 9.02
C ASN A 218 -13.55 1.84 7.89
N GLY A 219 -13.00 1.89 6.69
CA GLY A 219 -13.62 2.40 5.47
C GLY A 219 -13.67 3.92 5.36
N ASN A 220 -12.86 4.64 6.13
CA ASN A 220 -12.89 6.11 6.17
C ASN A 220 -11.88 6.78 5.22
N ASN A 221 -11.08 5.99 4.50
CA ASN A 221 -10.03 6.43 3.58
C ASN A 221 -8.97 7.35 4.20
N LYS A 222 -8.60 7.14 5.46
CA LYS A 222 -7.48 7.81 6.11
C LYS A 222 -6.81 6.89 7.13
N PRO A 223 -5.50 7.01 7.37
CA PRO A 223 -4.87 6.29 8.46
C PRO A 223 -5.23 6.94 9.80
N ASP A 224 -5.73 6.16 10.75
CA ASP A 224 -6.08 6.66 12.08
C ASP A 224 -4.99 6.41 13.15
N PHE A 225 -4.80 7.40 14.04
CA PHE A 225 -3.97 7.22 15.23
C PHE A 225 -4.60 6.32 16.28
N ASP A 226 -5.93 6.32 16.34
CA ASP A 226 -6.69 5.50 17.29
C ASP A 226 -6.89 4.06 16.78
N LEU A 227 -6.39 3.74 15.58
CA LEU A 227 -6.38 2.40 14.98
C LEU A 227 -5.01 2.12 14.33
N PRO A 228 -3.93 1.98 15.14
CA PRO A 228 -2.57 1.84 14.63
C PRO A 228 -2.40 0.63 13.71
N GLU A 229 -3.22 -0.42 13.82
CA GLU A 229 -3.17 -1.62 12.98
C GLU A 229 -3.41 -1.36 11.47
N GLU A 230 -3.84 -0.16 11.10
CA GLU A 230 -3.91 0.26 9.70
C GLU A 230 -2.54 0.56 9.10
N TRP A 231 -1.56 0.97 9.90
CA TRP A 231 -0.26 1.44 9.42
C TRP A 231 0.96 0.85 10.16
N ASP A 232 0.79 0.39 11.40
CA ASP A 232 1.81 -0.18 12.29
C ASP A 232 1.22 -1.42 12.97
N ARG A 233 1.33 -2.57 12.29
CA ARG A 233 0.71 -3.81 12.77
C ARG A 233 1.56 -4.52 13.83
N ASP A 234 2.88 -4.31 13.81
CA ASP A 234 3.78 -4.91 14.79
C ASP A 234 3.92 -4.09 16.08
N GLY A 235 3.39 -2.86 16.10
CA GLY A 235 3.27 -1.99 17.25
C GLY A 235 4.59 -1.33 17.64
N ASP A 236 5.53 -1.19 16.72
CA ASP A 236 6.86 -0.61 16.96
C ASP A 236 6.88 0.94 16.84
N GLY A 237 5.75 1.54 16.45
CA GLY A 237 5.61 2.98 16.23
C GLY A 237 6.15 3.47 14.88
N ILE A 238 6.47 2.56 13.96
CA ILE A 238 6.99 2.83 12.62
C ILE A 238 6.00 2.23 11.61
N PRO A 239 5.66 2.95 10.53
CA PRO A 239 4.78 2.39 9.52
C PRO A 239 5.38 1.14 8.85
N ASP A 240 4.59 0.08 8.66
CA ASP A 240 4.99 -1.22 8.11
C ASP A 240 5.64 -1.11 6.71
N ASN A 241 5.32 -0.07 5.95
CA ASN A 241 5.85 0.21 4.61
C ASN A 241 7.02 1.21 4.59
N TYR A 242 7.57 1.57 5.75
CA TYR A 242 8.76 2.41 5.89
C TYR A 242 10.01 1.56 6.15
N TYR A 243 11.11 1.91 5.49
CA TYR A 243 12.37 1.20 5.63
C TYR A 243 13.53 2.19 5.81
N GLU A 244 14.48 1.89 6.69
CA GLU A 244 15.64 2.73 6.92
C GLU A 244 16.93 1.90 6.98
N ALA A 245 17.98 2.40 6.31
CA ALA A 245 19.30 1.79 6.27
C ALA A 245 20.39 2.83 6.50
N THR A 246 21.35 2.54 7.38
CA THR A 246 22.47 3.45 7.69
C THR A 246 23.74 3.15 6.89
N ASP A 247 23.83 1.99 6.25
CA ASP A 247 24.95 1.58 5.41
C ASP A 247 24.50 0.72 4.22
N GLY A 248 25.43 0.37 3.33
CA GLY A 248 25.13 -0.35 2.09
C GLY A 248 24.67 -1.80 2.29
N TYR A 249 25.13 -2.50 3.33
CA TYR A 249 24.67 -3.86 3.62
C TYR A 249 23.25 -3.81 4.20
N ALA A 250 22.99 -2.86 5.09
CA ALA A 250 21.65 -2.60 5.60
C ALA A 250 20.69 -2.21 4.46
N LEU A 251 21.16 -1.41 3.49
CA LEU A 251 20.34 -1.00 2.35
C LEU A 251 19.95 -2.20 1.47
N GLU A 252 20.87 -3.14 1.21
CA GLU A 252 20.53 -4.38 0.49
C GLU A 252 19.42 -5.15 1.23
N ALA A 253 19.56 -5.33 2.55
CA ALA A 253 18.60 -6.05 3.36
C ALA A 253 17.23 -5.37 3.40
N GLN A 254 17.19 -4.04 3.57
CA GLN A 254 15.95 -3.28 3.64
C GLN A 254 15.23 -3.20 2.30
N LEU A 255 15.96 -3.08 1.19
CA LEU A 255 15.38 -3.14 -0.15
C LEU A 255 14.78 -4.52 -0.45
N ALA A 256 15.45 -5.60 -0.04
CA ALA A 256 14.90 -6.94 -0.17
C ALA A 256 13.59 -7.10 0.62
N ARG A 257 13.54 -6.58 1.87
CA ARG A 257 12.31 -6.59 2.69
C ARG A 257 11.18 -5.78 2.05
N ALA A 258 11.45 -4.55 1.60
CA ALA A 258 10.45 -3.70 0.96
C ALA A 258 9.88 -4.34 -0.32
N ILE A 259 10.74 -4.91 -1.17
CA ILE A 259 10.28 -5.60 -2.39
C ILE A 259 9.49 -6.86 -2.03
N ASN A 260 9.89 -7.63 -1.02
CA ASN A 260 9.11 -8.76 -0.55
C ASN A 260 7.72 -8.36 -0.07
N ASP A 261 7.60 -7.27 0.69
CA ASP A 261 6.28 -6.78 1.12
C ASP A 261 5.42 -6.37 -0.09
N ILE A 262 6.00 -5.65 -1.07
CA ILE A 262 5.33 -5.31 -2.32
C ILE A 262 4.81 -6.57 -3.05
N LEU A 263 5.65 -7.60 -3.18
CA LEU A 263 5.27 -8.86 -3.83
C LEU A 263 4.18 -9.60 -3.04
N LYS A 264 4.27 -9.63 -1.70
CA LYS A 264 3.23 -10.21 -0.81
C LYS A 264 1.90 -9.49 -1.00
N ARG A 265 1.89 -8.16 -1.03
CA ARG A 265 0.67 -7.37 -1.27
C ARG A 265 0.11 -7.58 -2.68
N SER A 266 0.96 -7.82 -3.68
CA SER A 266 0.55 -8.09 -5.07
C SER A 266 -0.13 -9.45 -5.26
N ALA A 267 0.17 -10.43 -4.42
CA ALA A 267 -0.31 -11.80 -4.53
C ALA A 267 -1.71 -12.05 -3.94
N SER A 268 -2.47 -11.02 -3.56
CA SER A 268 -3.78 -11.21 -2.92
C SER A 268 -4.88 -11.55 -3.93
N GLY A 269 -5.12 -12.84 -4.17
CA GLY A 269 -6.26 -13.33 -4.95
C GLY A 269 -6.92 -14.49 -4.22
N THR A 270 -7.90 -14.22 -3.37
CA THR A 270 -8.57 -15.23 -2.55
C THR A 270 -9.90 -15.65 -3.18
N ALA A 271 -10.03 -16.91 -3.57
CA ALA A 271 -11.34 -17.52 -3.84
C ALA A 271 -11.82 -18.20 -2.55
N VAL A 272 -13.05 -17.93 -2.12
CA VAL A 272 -13.63 -18.50 -0.90
C VAL A 272 -14.64 -19.58 -1.27
N ALA A 273 -14.47 -20.78 -0.71
CA ALA A 273 -15.46 -21.85 -0.72
C ALA A 273 -15.94 -22.08 0.71
N SER A 274 -17.26 -22.06 0.93
CA SER A 274 -17.87 -22.36 2.23
C SER A 274 -18.64 -23.68 2.13
N THR A 275 -18.36 -24.61 3.05
CA THR A 275 -19.18 -25.80 3.27
C THR A 275 -19.76 -25.71 4.67
N VAL A 276 -21.09 -25.67 4.76
CA VAL A 276 -21.82 -25.60 6.02
C VAL A 276 -22.27 -27.01 6.41
N THR A 277 -21.98 -27.43 7.64
CA THR A 277 -22.51 -28.66 8.22
C THR A 277 -23.49 -28.29 9.33
N SER A 278 -24.77 -28.10 9.00
CA SER A 278 -25.83 -28.12 10.01
C SER A 278 -27.06 -28.84 9.46
N GLU A 279 -27.56 -29.80 10.24
CA GLU A 279 -28.79 -30.53 9.91
C GLU A 279 -30.02 -29.86 10.55
N GLU A 280 -29.86 -29.00 11.57
CA GLU A 280 -30.81 -27.99 12.09
C GLU A 280 -30.13 -27.26 13.30
N GLY A 281 -30.14 -25.91 13.34
CA GLY A 281 -29.63 -25.11 14.49
C GLY A 281 -28.22 -24.51 14.36
N GLU A 282 -27.73 -23.92 15.46
CA GLU A 282 -26.36 -23.39 15.63
C GLU A 282 -25.32 -24.48 15.36
N GLY A 283 -24.20 -24.11 14.75
CA GLY A 283 -23.19 -25.07 14.35
C GLY A 283 -21.88 -24.43 13.93
N THR A 284 -21.13 -25.12 13.09
CA THR A 284 -19.87 -24.62 12.55
C THR A 284 -19.90 -24.64 11.02
N ALA A 285 -19.23 -23.66 10.41
CA ALA A 285 -19.03 -23.56 8.98
C ALA A 285 -17.54 -23.71 8.68
N LEU A 286 -17.21 -24.64 7.79
CA LEU A 286 -15.85 -24.83 7.30
C LEU A 286 -15.66 -23.98 6.05
N GLN A 287 -14.74 -23.03 6.12
CA GLN A 287 -14.38 -22.15 5.03
C GLN A 287 -12.98 -22.48 4.53
N ALA A 288 -12.86 -22.71 3.23
CA ALA A 288 -11.58 -22.86 2.56
C ALA A 288 -11.30 -21.64 1.68
N TYR A 289 -10.04 -21.20 1.63
CA TYR A 289 -9.59 -20.15 0.74
C TYR A 289 -8.17 -20.42 0.23
N PHE A 290 -7.81 -19.81 -0.89
CA PHE A 290 -6.52 -20.03 -1.55
C PHE A 290 -5.73 -18.73 -1.69
N LYS A 291 -4.41 -18.80 -1.54
CA LYS A 291 -3.49 -17.73 -1.92
C LYS A 291 -2.61 -18.18 -3.09
N PRO A 292 -2.51 -17.39 -4.17
CA PRO A 292 -1.84 -17.81 -5.39
C PRO A 292 -0.32 -17.96 -5.22
N THR A 293 0.33 -17.09 -4.43
CA THR A 293 1.79 -17.16 -4.23
C THR A 293 2.19 -16.63 -2.85
N LEU A 294 3.11 -17.34 -2.17
CA LEU A 294 3.91 -16.87 -1.05
C LEU A 294 5.38 -17.00 -1.42
N THR A 295 6.20 -16.00 -1.08
CA THR A 295 7.66 -16.06 -1.24
C THR A 295 8.31 -16.01 0.14
N ASN A 296 9.35 -16.82 0.36
CA ASN A 296 10.15 -16.76 1.57
C ASN A 296 10.91 -15.42 1.69
N ASP A 297 11.35 -15.07 2.89
CA ASP A 297 11.98 -13.76 3.15
C ASP A 297 13.29 -13.55 2.37
N ASP A 298 13.95 -14.62 1.94
CA ASP A 298 15.17 -14.56 1.13
C ASP A 298 14.91 -14.51 -0.40
N MET A 299 13.64 -14.48 -0.84
CA MET A 299 13.24 -14.42 -2.26
C MET A 299 13.72 -15.60 -3.11
N THR A 300 14.04 -16.73 -2.48
CA THR A 300 14.64 -17.90 -3.14
C THR A 300 13.64 -19.02 -3.39
N GLU A 301 12.57 -19.06 -2.61
CA GLU A 301 11.56 -20.12 -2.68
C GLU A 301 10.17 -19.50 -2.85
N GLU A 302 9.46 -20.00 -3.84
CA GLU A 302 8.08 -19.64 -4.13
C GLU A 302 7.18 -20.84 -3.82
N ILE A 303 6.20 -20.63 -2.94
CA ILE A 303 5.14 -21.60 -2.69
C ILE A 303 3.89 -21.06 -3.38
N SER A 304 3.45 -21.75 -4.42
CA SER A 304 2.24 -21.38 -5.15
C SER A 304 1.04 -22.20 -4.69
N TRP A 305 -0.15 -21.59 -4.77
CA TRP A 305 -1.44 -22.22 -4.45
C TRP A 305 -1.53 -22.81 -3.04
N VAL A 306 -1.25 -21.96 -2.04
CA VAL A 306 -1.43 -22.35 -0.64
C VAL A 306 -2.91 -22.31 -0.30
N GLY A 307 -3.47 -23.48 0.02
CA GLY A 307 -4.84 -23.62 0.51
C GLY A 307 -4.90 -23.49 2.03
N TYR A 308 -5.92 -22.79 2.51
CA TYR A 308 -6.23 -22.59 3.91
C TYR A 308 -7.62 -23.13 4.18
N VAL A 309 -7.83 -23.68 5.38
CA VAL A 309 -9.14 -24.11 5.88
C VAL A 309 -9.30 -23.56 7.28
N GLN A 310 -10.45 -22.98 7.59
CA GLN A 310 -10.78 -22.45 8.90
C GLN A 310 -12.22 -22.79 9.28
N SER A 311 -12.50 -22.85 10.58
CA SER A 311 -13.83 -23.10 11.11
C SER A 311 -14.38 -21.86 11.81
N LEU A 312 -15.53 -21.38 11.36
CA LEU A 312 -16.29 -20.28 11.97
C LEU A 312 -17.55 -20.83 12.64
N TRP A 313 -18.11 -20.08 13.58
CA TRP A 313 -19.44 -20.37 14.10
C TRP A 313 -20.51 -20.07 13.04
N LEU A 314 -21.61 -20.83 13.09
CA LEU A 314 -22.85 -20.53 12.39
C LEU A 314 -23.94 -20.32 13.45
N ASP A 315 -24.45 -19.10 13.57
CA ASP A 315 -25.49 -18.79 14.53
C ASP A 315 -26.88 -19.26 14.07
N TYR A 316 -27.88 -19.14 14.95
CA TYR A 316 -29.26 -19.54 14.68
C TYR A 316 -29.91 -18.83 13.47
N TYR A 317 -29.45 -17.63 13.13
CA TYR A 317 -29.95 -16.85 11.99
C TYR A 317 -29.14 -17.10 10.71
N GLY A 318 -28.16 -18.00 10.76
CA GLY A 318 -27.31 -18.36 9.64
C GLY A 318 -26.18 -17.35 9.40
N ASN A 319 -25.87 -16.48 10.36
CA ASN A 319 -24.70 -15.61 10.25
C ASN A 319 -23.44 -16.39 10.63
N LEU A 320 -22.36 -16.14 9.90
CA LEU A 320 -21.03 -16.60 10.30
C LEU A 320 -20.53 -15.71 11.44
N ARG A 321 -19.89 -16.30 12.45
CA ARG A 321 -19.25 -15.55 13.54
C ARG A 321 -17.83 -16.05 13.79
N GLU A 322 -16.95 -15.12 14.11
CA GLU A 322 -15.62 -15.45 14.63
C GLU A 322 -15.69 -15.65 16.15
N ASP A 323 -14.64 -16.21 16.73
CA ASP A 323 -14.42 -16.38 18.17
C ASP A 323 -13.63 -15.16 18.67
N THR A 324 -14.36 -14.09 18.99
CA THR A 324 -13.76 -12.76 19.18
C THR A 324 -12.90 -12.71 20.44
N ASP A 325 -13.32 -13.37 21.52
CA ASP A 325 -12.60 -13.43 22.79
C ASP A 325 -11.78 -14.72 22.98
N GLN A 326 -11.80 -15.62 22.00
CA GLN A 326 -10.99 -16.83 21.93
C GLN A 326 -11.30 -17.82 23.07
N ASP A 327 -12.55 -17.87 23.51
CA ASP A 327 -13.00 -18.75 24.58
C ASP A 327 -13.52 -20.12 24.06
N LEU A 328 -13.60 -20.29 22.73
CA LEU A 328 -14.11 -21.46 22.03
C LEU A 328 -15.58 -21.78 22.36
N ALA A 329 -16.35 -20.79 22.80
CA ALA A 329 -17.79 -20.82 22.91
C ALA A 329 -18.41 -19.78 21.97
N LEU A 330 -19.70 -19.95 21.66
CA LEU A 330 -20.44 -18.95 20.89
C LEU A 330 -21.12 -17.99 21.86
N ASP A 331 -20.67 -16.73 21.88
CA ASP A 331 -21.34 -15.63 22.57
C ASP A 331 -21.83 -14.59 21.55
N ILE A 332 -23.13 -14.60 21.26
CA ILE A 332 -23.75 -13.68 20.29
C ILE A 332 -23.59 -12.19 20.66
N GLY A 333 -23.32 -11.88 21.94
CA GLY A 333 -23.09 -10.52 22.44
C GLY A 333 -21.65 -10.05 22.32
N THR A 334 -20.71 -10.95 22.00
CA THR A 334 -19.26 -10.67 21.96
C THR A 334 -18.66 -11.04 20.59
N ASP A 335 -19.05 -12.19 20.05
CA ASP A 335 -18.58 -12.74 18.78
C ASP A 335 -19.11 -12.00 17.57
N LYS A 336 -18.19 -11.35 16.86
CA LYS A 336 -18.50 -10.50 15.71
C LYS A 336 -19.08 -11.30 14.55
N ILE A 337 -20.06 -10.71 13.87
CA ILE A 337 -20.61 -11.28 12.65
C ILE A 337 -19.62 -11.07 11.51
N VAL A 338 -19.30 -12.15 10.79
CA VAL A 338 -18.38 -12.19 9.67
C VAL A 338 -19.15 -12.16 8.35
N LYS A 339 -18.86 -11.18 7.50
CA LYS A 339 -19.37 -11.13 6.12
C LYS A 339 -18.23 -10.98 5.13
N THR A 340 -17.97 -12.06 4.38
CA THR A 340 -16.98 -12.02 3.31
C THR A 340 -17.50 -11.29 2.09
N TYR A 341 -16.66 -10.49 1.46
CA TYR A 341 -16.99 -9.76 0.24
C TYR A 341 -15.76 -9.63 -0.66
N LEU A 342 -16.01 -9.38 -1.94
CA LEU A 342 -14.95 -9.06 -2.89
C LEU A 342 -14.69 -7.55 -2.82
N GLU A 343 -13.49 -7.16 -2.41
CA GLU A 343 -13.07 -5.76 -2.34
C GLU A 343 -13.11 -5.14 -3.74
N PRO A 344 -13.94 -4.10 -3.95
CA PRO A 344 -14.01 -3.43 -5.23
C PRO A 344 -12.63 -2.91 -5.67
N GLY A 345 -12.22 -3.31 -6.86
CA GLY A 345 -11.01 -2.80 -7.51
C GLY A 345 -9.72 -3.58 -7.29
N THR A 346 -9.58 -4.33 -6.19
CA THR A 346 -8.46 -5.27 -6.04
C THR A 346 -8.87 -6.70 -6.41
N GLY A 347 -10.16 -7.03 -6.30
CA GLY A 347 -10.63 -8.42 -6.47
C GLY A 347 -10.16 -9.35 -5.35
N GLU A 348 -9.71 -8.79 -4.23
CA GLU A 348 -9.32 -9.53 -3.04
C GLU A 348 -10.56 -9.85 -2.20
N VAL A 349 -10.69 -11.09 -1.71
CA VAL A 349 -11.76 -11.39 -0.75
C VAL A 349 -11.31 -11.01 0.65
N ARG A 350 -12.05 -10.08 1.25
CA ARG A 350 -11.88 -9.61 2.64
C ARG A 350 -13.13 -9.94 3.45
N ALA A 351 -13.05 -9.76 4.76
CA ALA A 351 -14.17 -9.96 5.67
C ALA A 351 -14.48 -8.68 6.44
N ARG A 352 -15.77 -8.33 6.50
CA ARG A 352 -16.30 -7.36 7.46
C ARG A 352 -16.64 -8.08 8.76
N LEU A 353 -16.13 -7.54 9.86
CA LEU A 353 -16.40 -7.93 11.24
C LEU A 353 -17.33 -6.88 11.84
N TYR A 354 -18.62 -7.20 11.95
CA TYR A 354 -19.60 -6.27 12.51
C TYR A 354 -19.54 -6.28 14.03
N ASP A 355 -19.54 -5.09 14.62
CA ASP A 355 -19.61 -4.95 16.07
C ASP A 355 -20.94 -5.46 16.60
N VAL A 356 -20.86 -6.23 17.69
CA VAL A 356 -22.00 -6.78 18.41
C VAL A 356 -21.93 -6.36 19.87
N SER A 357 -23.07 -6.42 20.55
CA SER A 357 -23.16 -6.24 21.99
C SER A 357 -24.33 -7.07 22.53
N ALA A 358 -24.39 -7.26 23.85
CA ALA A 358 -25.54 -7.91 24.48
C ALA A 358 -26.88 -7.21 24.17
N ASP A 359 -26.87 -5.88 23.97
CA ASP A 359 -28.06 -5.08 23.62
C ASP A 359 -28.38 -5.09 22.12
N ALA A 360 -27.37 -5.33 21.28
CA ALA A 360 -27.49 -5.37 19.82
C ALA A 360 -26.65 -6.51 19.21
N PRO A 361 -27.02 -7.79 19.45
CA PRO A 361 -26.23 -8.93 18.99
C PRO A 361 -26.36 -9.20 17.48
N TYR A 362 -27.31 -8.55 16.81
CA TYR A 362 -27.61 -8.70 15.38
C TYR A 362 -27.68 -7.33 14.68
N PRO A 363 -26.54 -6.67 14.44
CA PRO A 363 -26.51 -5.45 13.64
C PRO A 363 -27.03 -5.68 12.21
N ASP A 364 -27.48 -4.62 11.55
CA ASP A 364 -27.86 -4.68 10.14
C ASP A 364 -26.62 -4.85 9.27
N THR A 365 -26.46 -6.03 8.66
CA THR A 365 -25.30 -6.35 7.82
C THR A 365 -25.55 -6.08 6.33
N SER A 366 -26.66 -5.46 5.96
CA SER A 366 -26.94 -5.09 4.57
C SER A 366 -25.95 -4.03 4.05
N ASP A 367 -25.65 -4.05 2.76
CA ASP A 367 -24.75 -3.07 2.17
C ASP A 367 -25.37 -1.66 2.26
N GLY A 368 -24.62 -0.71 2.82
CA GLY A 368 -25.08 0.66 3.06
C GLY A 368 -25.78 0.87 4.40
N SER A 369 -25.78 -0.12 5.30
CA SER A 369 -26.18 0.09 6.70
C SER A 369 -25.20 1.01 7.45
N ASN A 370 -25.66 1.62 8.53
CA ASN A 370 -24.82 2.44 9.43
C ASN A 370 -24.18 1.61 10.56
N SER A 371 -24.18 0.28 10.45
CA SER A 371 -23.55 -0.58 11.45
C SER A 371 -22.03 -0.41 11.40
N THR A 372 -21.39 -0.33 12.56
CA THR A 372 -19.93 -0.28 12.65
C THR A 372 -19.34 -1.66 12.35
N PHE A 373 -18.30 -1.68 11.54
CA PHE A 373 -17.57 -2.89 11.21
C PHE A 373 -16.09 -2.57 10.98
N TYR A 374 -15.27 -3.61 11.10
CA TYR A 374 -13.88 -3.58 10.70
C TYR A 374 -13.65 -4.52 9.51
N THR A 375 -12.76 -4.16 8.62
CA THR A 375 -12.39 -4.96 7.47
C THR A 375 -11.04 -5.61 7.71
N VAL A 376 -10.97 -6.93 7.58
CA VAL A 376 -9.75 -7.72 7.75
C VAL A 376 -9.53 -8.68 6.58
N PRO A 377 -8.28 -9.06 6.27
CA PRO A 377 -8.02 -10.20 5.40
C PRO A 377 -8.51 -11.50 6.07
N LEU A 378 -8.77 -12.53 5.27
CA LEU A 378 -9.33 -13.80 5.77
C LEU A 378 -8.43 -14.50 6.80
N GLU A 379 -7.10 -14.36 6.68
CA GLU A 379 -6.15 -14.91 7.65
C GLU A 379 -6.24 -14.30 9.05
N GLU A 380 -6.77 -13.09 9.18
CA GLU A 380 -6.89 -12.39 10.45
C GLU A 380 -8.21 -12.70 11.17
N LEU A 381 -9.13 -13.44 10.53
CA LEU A 381 -10.34 -13.93 11.19
C LEU A 381 -9.98 -14.81 12.39
N ARG A 382 -10.67 -14.59 13.52
CA ARG A 382 -10.48 -15.40 14.73
C ARG A 382 -11.33 -16.66 14.64
N ALA A 383 -10.84 -17.65 13.90
CA ALA A 383 -11.53 -18.92 13.73
C ALA A 383 -11.36 -19.83 14.97
N LEU A 384 -12.30 -20.75 15.17
CA LEU A 384 -12.24 -21.79 16.22
C LEU A 384 -11.02 -22.70 16.07
N TRP A 385 -10.64 -22.90 14.83
CA TRP A 385 -9.47 -23.65 14.44
C TRP A 385 -9.08 -23.28 13.01
N LYS A 386 -7.77 -23.25 12.73
CA LYS A 386 -7.20 -23.08 11.40
C LYS A 386 -6.30 -24.26 11.02
N GLY A 387 -6.42 -24.71 9.77
CA GLY A 387 -5.71 -25.87 9.25
C GLY A 387 -4.22 -25.65 9.02
N ASP A 388 -3.80 -24.42 8.80
CA ASP A 388 -2.40 -24.05 8.59
C ASP A 388 -1.54 -24.19 9.87
N GLU A 389 -2.14 -24.00 11.04
CA GLU A 389 -1.46 -24.18 12.34
C GLU A 389 -0.99 -25.63 12.57
N ARG A 390 -1.64 -26.62 11.92
CA ARG A 390 -1.26 -28.04 12.03
C ARG A 390 -0.44 -28.58 10.85
N LEU A 391 -0.32 -27.81 9.78
CA LEU A 391 0.45 -28.18 8.58
C LEU A 391 1.83 -27.51 8.51
N ARG A 392 2.14 -26.65 9.49
CA ARG A 392 3.45 -25.99 9.64
C ARG A 392 4.48 -26.80 10.45
N ASP A 393 4.06 -27.90 11.07
CA ASP A 393 4.92 -28.91 11.72
C ASP A 393 5.13 -30.11 10.78
#